data_AF-A0AAV0QZ92-F1
#
_entry.id   AF-A0AAV0QZ92-F1
#
_cell.length_a   1.000
_cell.length_b   1.000
_cell.length_c   1.000
_cell.angle_alpha   90.00
_cell.angle_beta   90.00
_cell.angle_gamma   90.00
#
_symmetry.space_group_name_H-M   'P 1'
#
loop_
_entity.id
_entity.type
_entity.pdbx_description
1 polymer ?
#
loop_
_entity_poly.entity_id
_entity_poly.type
_entity_poly.pdbx_seq_one_letter_code
_entity_poly.pdbx_strand_id
1 'polypeptide(L)'
;MLSSHCSSNQQQQRHVLWDIPLPRNQIYSGCQSMENGSNKKRLTRGNLQRLGTGMNSSAAKTDGVNHVAAASRTSTTQSEATTHDDKLIQHYVPTFVMLPLGVVTAENVIVDKAKLEKQLKELKAAEIDGVMVDVWWGIIEARGPKQYDWSGYRELFLLLKKLDLKIQAIMSFHQCGGNIGDNVFISLPQWVLKVGETDPDIFYTNRAGARNKEYLSLGVDHLPLFGGRTPVQMYGDFMKSFRESMADFFESGLIIDIEVGLGPAGELRYASYPETQGWAFPGIGEFQCYDKYLAADFKEAAAKAGHPEWELPDDAGEYNSRPDQTAFFRSNNGTYLTEKGKFFLTWYSTKLLLHGDEIIDEANKAFLGCKLKLAAKVSGIHWWYNHPSHAAELTAGYYNLPDRDGYRPVARMLSRHNAILNFTCLEMRNSEQPAYAKSAPQELVQMVLSDGWKEGIEVAGENALARYYADGYNQILLNARPNGVRPAMEREKKLRMYGVTILRLTDDLMRPNNLDLFKKFIRKMHADQHYCPELSKYGHAIERLERSKPKLRTEELLEATKPSEAFPWDGETDMPVEPASVFARLLKTILSIFSD
;
A
#
# COMPACT_ATOMS: atom_id res chain seq x y z
N MET A 1 48.62 -25.82 -32.50
CA MET A 1 48.28 -24.51 -33.12
C MET A 1 46.93 -24.68 -33.80
N LEU A 2 45.87 -24.34 -33.09
CA LEU A 2 44.48 -24.80 -33.31
C LEU A 2 43.56 -23.64 -32.89
N SER A 3 42.75 -23.11 -33.81
CA SER A 3 41.34 -23.46 -34.07
C SER A 3 40.34 -22.85 -33.08
N SER A 4 39.21 -22.41 -33.64
CA SER A 4 37.89 -22.16 -33.05
C SER A 4 37.63 -22.76 -31.65
N HIS A 5 36.83 -22.07 -30.83
CA HIS A 5 35.59 -22.61 -30.24
C HIS A 5 34.76 -21.51 -29.57
N CYS A 6 33.50 -21.42 -30.00
CA CYS A 6 32.38 -20.87 -29.26
C CYS A 6 32.01 -21.90 -28.17
N SER A 7 31.79 -21.47 -26.93
CA SER A 7 31.02 -22.24 -25.94
C SER A 7 30.35 -21.32 -24.93
N SER A 8 29.03 -21.44 -24.93
CA SER A 8 28.10 -21.13 -23.86
C SER A 8 28.63 -21.48 -22.47
N ASN A 9 28.34 -20.64 -21.48
CA ASN A 9 28.07 -21.14 -20.14
C ASN A 9 26.90 -20.38 -19.51
N GLN A 10 25.82 -21.13 -19.32
CA GLN A 10 24.71 -20.81 -18.43
C GLN A 10 25.27 -20.46 -17.05
N GLN A 11 24.94 -19.30 -16.50
CA GLN A 11 25.06 -19.06 -15.07
C GLN A 11 23.71 -19.29 -14.42
N GLN A 12 23.67 -20.39 -13.68
CA GLN A 12 22.62 -20.84 -12.79
C GLN A 12 22.07 -19.71 -11.90
N GLN A 13 20.75 -19.68 -11.84
CA GLN A 13 19.96 -19.15 -10.73
C GLN A 13 20.57 -19.57 -9.39
N ARG A 14 20.80 -18.60 -8.51
CA ARG A 14 20.83 -18.81 -7.06
C ARG A 14 19.76 -17.94 -6.44
N HIS A 15 18.61 -18.55 -6.15
CA HIS A 15 17.67 -18.02 -5.18
C HIS A 15 18.37 -18.03 -3.81
N VAL A 16 18.62 -16.85 -3.25
CA VAL A 16 19.02 -16.71 -1.85
C VAL A 16 17.75 -16.52 -1.04
N LEU A 17 17.21 -17.63 -0.54
CA LEU A 17 16.20 -17.64 0.50
C LEU A 17 16.88 -17.21 1.81
N TRP A 18 16.28 -16.23 2.49
CA TRP A 18 16.67 -15.78 3.83
C TRP A 18 16.24 -16.83 4.86
N ASP A 19 17.08 -17.84 5.11
CA ASP A 19 16.89 -18.79 6.21
C ASP A 19 17.66 -18.32 7.46
N ILE A 20 16.93 -17.85 8.46
CA ILE A 20 17.42 -17.71 9.83
C ILE A 20 17.28 -19.08 10.51
N PRO A 21 18.34 -19.68 11.09
CA PRO A 21 18.27 -21.05 11.59
C PRO A 21 17.51 -21.14 12.93
N LEU A 22 16.41 -21.88 12.95
CA LEU A 22 15.80 -22.42 14.17
C LEU A 22 16.55 -23.70 14.62
N PRO A 23 16.69 -23.96 15.94
CA PRO A 23 17.41 -25.13 16.43
C PRO A 23 16.61 -26.43 16.21
N ARG A 24 17.24 -27.43 15.57
CA ARG A 24 16.67 -28.77 15.33
C ARG A 24 16.88 -29.70 16.52
N ASN A 25 15.85 -30.48 16.85
CA ASN A 25 16.00 -31.79 17.49
C ASN A 25 15.11 -32.83 16.77
N GLN A 26 15.70 -34.02 16.59
CA GLN A 26 15.11 -35.35 16.30
C GLN A 26 14.69 -35.78 14.86
N ILE A 27 15.63 -36.49 14.21
CA ILE A 27 15.63 -37.90 13.74
C ILE A 27 14.27 -38.52 13.28
N TYR A 28 14.16 -38.89 11.98
CA TYR A 28 14.12 -40.29 11.46
C TYR A 28 14.03 -40.36 9.90
N SER A 29 14.60 -41.44 9.36
CA SER A 29 14.61 -42.02 8.00
C SER A 29 13.35 -41.76 7.13
N GLY A 30 13.37 -41.57 5.81
CA GLY A 30 14.16 -42.23 4.76
C GLY A 30 13.26 -43.18 3.96
N CYS A 31 12.91 -42.85 2.70
CA CYS A 31 12.79 -43.81 1.60
C CYS A 31 12.56 -43.13 0.24
N GLN A 32 12.91 -43.87 -0.80
CA GLN A 32 13.20 -43.51 -2.18
C GLN A 32 11.97 -43.37 -3.10
N SER A 33 12.15 -42.50 -4.11
CA SER A 33 11.73 -42.53 -5.53
C SER A 33 10.66 -43.53 -6.01
N MET A 34 9.77 -43.06 -6.90
CA MET A 34 9.70 -43.58 -8.28
C MET A 34 8.94 -42.66 -9.24
N GLU A 35 9.53 -42.49 -10.42
CA GLU A 35 8.97 -41.90 -11.64
C GLU A 35 8.01 -42.87 -12.35
N ASN A 36 7.15 -42.29 -13.21
CA ASN A 36 6.52 -42.79 -14.45
C ASN A 36 5.08 -42.24 -14.49
N GLY A 37 4.54 -41.68 -15.57
CA GLY A 37 4.82 -41.88 -16.98
C GLY A 37 3.45 -41.87 -17.69
N SER A 38 3.21 -40.80 -18.46
CA SER A 38 2.28 -40.62 -19.58
C SER A 38 1.27 -41.73 -19.93
N ASN A 39 -0.01 -41.38 -20.09
CA ASN A 39 -0.77 -41.78 -21.29
C ASN A 39 -2.04 -40.96 -21.55
N LYS A 40 -2.09 -40.33 -22.74
CA LYS A 40 -3.29 -39.76 -23.38
C LYS A 40 -4.17 -40.89 -23.92
N LYS A 41 -5.49 -40.77 -23.82
CA LYS A 41 -6.42 -41.28 -24.86
C LYS A 41 -7.70 -40.45 -24.91
N ARG A 42 -7.99 -40.01 -26.13
CA ARG A 42 -9.15 -39.26 -26.63
C ARG A 42 -10.14 -40.30 -27.16
N LEU A 43 -11.43 -40.15 -26.90
CA LEU A 43 -12.47 -40.85 -27.67
C LEU A 43 -13.75 -40.00 -27.75
N THR A 44 -14.46 -40.26 -28.84
CA THR A 44 -15.28 -39.34 -29.64
C THR A 44 -16.77 -39.44 -29.36
N ARG A 45 -17.47 -38.36 -29.77
CA ARG A 45 -18.93 -38.21 -29.88
C ARG A 45 -19.62 -39.34 -30.65
N GLY A 46 -20.85 -39.66 -30.23
CA GLY A 46 -21.88 -40.30 -31.04
C GLY A 46 -23.20 -39.55 -30.92
N ASN A 47 -23.71 -39.03 -32.04
CA ASN A 47 -25.07 -38.51 -32.22
C ASN A 47 -26.03 -39.69 -32.42
N LEU A 48 -27.26 -39.58 -31.91
CA LEU A 48 -28.42 -40.18 -32.57
C LEU A 48 -29.60 -39.21 -32.52
N GLN A 49 -30.38 -39.24 -33.59
CA GLN A 49 -31.34 -38.26 -34.04
C GLN A 49 -32.72 -38.94 -34.16
N ARG A 50 -33.78 -38.12 -34.31
CA ARG A 50 -35.14 -38.41 -34.81
C ARG A 50 -36.16 -38.92 -33.77
N LEU A 51 -37.47 -38.60 -33.82
CA LEU A 51 -38.35 -37.79 -34.70
C LEU A 51 -39.74 -37.73 -34.03
N GLY A 52 -40.57 -36.74 -34.41
CA GLY A 52 -42.05 -36.83 -34.42
C GLY A 52 -42.77 -35.86 -33.46
N THR A 53 -43.23 -34.67 -33.86
CA THR A 53 -44.42 -34.27 -34.68
C THR A 53 -45.77 -34.24 -33.95
N GLY A 54 -46.49 -33.10 -34.08
CA GLY A 54 -47.95 -32.96 -33.96
C GLY A 54 -48.41 -32.12 -32.75
N MET A 55 -48.59 -30.80 -32.80
CA MET A 55 -49.67 -29.96 -33.37
C MET A 55 -51.07 -30.07 -32.74
N ASN A 56 -51.60 -28.88 -32.37
CA ASN A 56 -53.00 -28.44 -32.22
C ASN A 56 -53.80 -28.95 -30.98
N SER A 57 -54.71 -28.21 -30.33
CA SER A 57 -55.28 -26.86 -30.46
C SER A 57 -56.26 -26.59 -29.29
N SER A 58 -56.51 -25.29 -29.04
CA SER A 58 -57.80 -24.65 -28.67
C SER A 58 -58.51 -24.88 -27.31
N ALA A 59 -58.76 -23.73 -26.67
CA ALA A 59 -60.04 -23.23 -26.15
C ALA A 59 -60.58 -23.59 -24.74
N ALA A 60 -60.50 -22.57 -23.87
CA ALA A 60 -61.58 -21.85 -23.17
C ALA A 60 -62.48 -22.51 -22.08
N LYS A 61 -62.87 -21.62 -21.13
CA LYS A 61 -63.96 -21.63 -20.12
C LYS A 61 -63.64 -22.25 -18.74
N THR A 62 -63.44 -21.44 -17.69
CA THR A 62 -64.34 -20.67 -16.78
C THR A 62 -64.69 -21.43 -15.49
N ASP A 63 -64.70 -20.63 -14.41
CA ASP A 63 -65.39 -20.77 -13.11
C ASP A 63 -64.72 -21.52 -11.95
N GLY A 64 -64.78 -20.88 -10.78
CA GLY A 64 -64.94 -21.59 -9.50
C GLY A 64 -63.89 -21.31 -8.42
N VAL A 65 -64.12 -20.23 -7.67
CA VAL A 65 -63.65 -19.91 -6.32
C VAL A 65 -63.25 -21.11 -5.44
N ASN A 66 -62.09 -21.03 -4.76
CA ASN A 66 -61.96 -21.44 -3.35
C ASN A 66 -60.70 -20.84 -2.70
N HIS A 67 -60.92 -20.10 -1.63
CA HIS A 67 -59.90 -19.65 -0.69
C HIS A 67 -59.27 -20.84 0.03
N VAL A 68 -57.94 -20.99 -0.09
CA VAL A 68 -57.13 -21.68 0.92
C VAL A 68 -55.85 -20.88 1.11
N ALA A 69 -55.71 -20.32 2.32
CA ALA A 69 -54.49 -19.67 2.77
C ALA A 69 -53.36 -20.72 2.86
N ALA A 70 -52.36 -20.61 1.99
CA ALA A 70 -51.10 -21.32 2.13
C ALA A 70 -50.07 -20.34 2.67
N ALA A 71 -49.74 -20.49 3.96
CA ALA A 71 -48.63 -19.80 4.60
C ALA A 71 -47.33 -20.10 3.85
N SER A 72 -46.83 -19.12 3.11
CA SER A 72 -45.45 -19.13 2.62
C SER A 72 -44.53 -18.99 3.83
N ARG A 73 -43.85 -20.08 4.19
CA ARG A 73 -42.72 -20.03 5.12
C ARG A 73 -41.59 -19.29 4.41
N THR A 74 -41.57 -17.97 4.54
CA THR A 74 -40.35 -17.19 4.43
C THR A 74 -39.39 -17.71 5.50
N SER A 75 -38.35 -18.43 5.09
CA SER A 75 -37.19 -18.69 5.92
C SER A 75 -36.42 -17.38 6.05
N THR A 76 -36.90 -16.51 6.93
CA THR A 76 -36.09 -15.43 7.48
C THR A 76 -35.02 -16.11 8.33
N THR A 77 -33.80 -16.23 7.79
CA THR A 77 -32.61 -16.39 8.61
C THR A 77 -32.53 -15.15 9.49
N GLN A 78 -33.09 -15.23 10.70
CA GLN A 78 -32.78 -14.30 11.77
C GLN A 78 -31.27 -14.43 11.99
N SER A 79 -30.51 -13.46 11.50
CA SER A 79 -29.18 -13.22 12.03
C SER A 79 -29.41 -12.90 13.51
N GLU A 80 -28.86 -13.71 14.40
CA GLU A 80 -28.72 -13.32 15.80
C GLU A 80 -28.03 -11.96 15.79
N ALA A 81 -28.70 -10.93 16.31
CA ALA A 81 -28.12 -9.60 16.37
C ALA A 81 -26.91 -9.68 17.31
N THR A 82 -25.71 -9.68 16.73
CA THR A 82 -24.47 -9.73 17.51
C THR A 82 -24.43 -8.49 18.40
N THR A 83 -24.55 -8.68 19.71
CA THR A 83 -24.49 -7.59 20.69
C THR A 83 -23.04 -7.15 20.84
N HIS A 84 -22.73 -5.92 20.44
CA HIS A 84 -21.43 -5.30 20.67
C HIS A 84 -21.41 -4.61 22.05
N ASP A 85 -20.26 -4.56 22.69
CA ASP A 85 -20.06 -3.72 23.86
C ASP A 85 -19.86 -2.26 23.39
N ASP A 86 -20.79 -1.38 23.79
CA ASP A 86 -20.83 0.03 23.36
C ASP A 86 -19.54 0.81 23.69
N LYS A 87 -18.77 0.39 24.70
CA LYS A 87 -17.50 1.03 25.06
C LYS A 87 -16.36 0.46 24.23
N LEU A 88 -16.25 -0.86 24.12
CA LEU A 88 -15.15 -1.51 23.42
C LEU A 88 -15.23 -1.30 21.90
N ILE A 89 -16.43 -1.24 21.33
CA ILE A 89 -16.62 -1.02 19.89
C ILE A 89 -16.02 0.31 19.42
N GLN A 90 -15.89 1.32 20.29
CA GLN A 90 -15.21 2.57 19.95
C GLN A 90 -13.70 2.39 19.73
N HIS A 91 -13.09 1.27 20.13
CA HIS A 91 -11.67 0.94 19.95
C HIS A 91 -11.42 0.03 18.76
N TYR A 92 -12.47 -0.36 18.05
CA TYR A 92 -12.39 -1.14 16.82
C TYR A 92 -11.53 -0.43 15.77
N VAL A 93 -10.59 -1.17 15.18
CA VAL A 93 -9.79 -0.72 14.04
C VAL A 93 -10.08 -1.68 12.89
N PRO A 94 -10.71 -1.20 11.80
CA PRO A 94 -11.03 -2.07 10.67
C PRO A 94 -9.75 -2.59 10.03
N THR A 95 -9.78 -3.87 9.65
CA THR A 95 -8.61 -4.56 9.09
C THR A 95 -8.92 -5.11 7.71
N PHE A 96 -8.06 -4.76 6.76
CA PHE A 96 -8.14 -5.16 5.37
C PHE A 96 -7.02 -6.13 5.02
N VAL A 97 -7.17 -6.87 3.93
CA VAL A 97 -6.10 -7.72 3.38
C VAL A 97 -5.85 -7.34 1.93
N MET A 98 -4.60 -7.09 1.57
CA MET A 98 -4.24 -6.88 0.17
C MET A 98 -4.47 -8.16 -0.63
N LEU A 99 -5.13 -8.06 -1.79
CA LEU A 99 -5.28 -9.17 -2.72
C LEU A 99 -3.93 -9.55 -3.34
N PRO A 100 -3.77 -10.77 -3.92
CA PRO A 100 -2.56 -11.15 -4.63
C PRO A 100 -2.19 -10.15 -5.73
N LEU A 101 -0.90 -9.89 -5.92
CA LEU A 101 -0.43 -9.20 -7.12
C LEU A 101 -0.85 -10.00 -8.35
N GLY A 102 -1.32 -9.31 -9.39
CA GLY A 102 -1.85 -9.94 -10.60
C GLY A 102 -3.16 -10.71 -10.41
N VAL A 103 -3.94 -10.45 -9.35
CA VAL A 103 -5.30 -11.00 -9.20
C VAL A 103 -6.15 -10.76 -10.45
N VAL A 104 -5.96 -9.61 -11.10
CA VAL A 104 -6.33 -9.35 -12.50
C VAL A 104 -5.05 -9.38 -13.32
N THR A 105 -5.04 -10.22 -14.36
CA THR A 105 -3.90 -10.39 -15.29
C THR A 105 -3.71 -9.20 -16.22
N ALA A 106 -2.57 -9.15 -16.91
CA ALA A 106 -2.31 -8.21 -18.00
C ALA A 106 -3.39 -8.26 -19.11
N GLU A 107 -4.02 -9.42 -19.30
CA GLU A 107 -5.13 -9.63 -20.24
C GLU A 107 -6.50 -9.21 -19.68
N ASN A 108 -6.53 -8.53 -18.52
CA ASN A 108 -7.73 -8.02 -17.87
C ASN A 108 -8.74 -9.10 -17.45
N VAL A 109 -8.25 -10.26 -17.01
CA VAL A 109 -9.07 -11.37 -16.48
C VAL A 109 -8.61 -11.82 -15.10
N ILE A 110 -9.55 -12.30 -14.28
CA ILE A 110 -9.26 -12.80 -12.93
C ILE A 110 -8.50 -14.12 -12.98
N VAL A 111 -7.33 -14.18 -12.34
CA VAL A 111 -6.58 -15.44 -12.18
C VAL A 111 -7.30 -16.36 -11.21
N ASP A 112 -7.51 -17.62 -11.62
CA ASP A 112 -8.05 -18.69 -10.78
C ASP A 112 -9.19 -18.23 -9.83
N LYS A 113 -10.26 -17.72 -10.45
CA LYS A 113 -11.42 -17.17 -9.74
C LYS A 113 -11.98 -18.10 -8.67
N ALA A 114 -11.94 -19.41 -8.88
CA ALA A 114 -12.43 -20.40 -7.92
C ALA A 114 -11.55 -20.47 -6.67
N LYS A 115 -10.22 -20.50 -6.83
CA LYS A 115 -9.28 -20.44 -5.70
C LYS A 115 -9.43 -19.11 -4.95
N LEU A 116 -9.51 -17.99 -5.67
CA LEU A 116 -9.69 -16.68 -5.07
C LEU A 116 -11.00 -16.62 -4.26
N GLU A 117 -12.13 -17.06 -4.82
CA GLU A 117 -13.41 -17.08 -4.10
C GLU A 117 -13.34 -17.95 -2.82
N LYS A 118 -12.62 -19.08 -2.86
CA LYS A 118 -12.40 -19.90 -1.67
C LYS A 118 -11.59 -19.15 -0.60
N GLN A 119 -10.48 -18.52 -0.98
CA GLN A 119 -9.64 -17.76 -0.06
C GLN A 119 -10.36 -16.55 0.54
N LEU A 120 -11.16 -15.83 -0.26
CA LEU A 120 -11.97 -14.71 0.22
C LEU A 120 -13.05 -15.16 1.22
N LYS A 121 -13.62 -16.36 1.06
CA LYS A 121 -14.55 -16.93 2.05
C LYS A 121 -13.86 -17.24 3.38
N GLU A 122 -12.64 -17.77 3.36
CA GLU A 122 -11.85 -18.00 4.57
C GLU A 122 -11.52 -16.67 5.26
N LEU A 123 -11.15 -15.64 4.50
CA LEU A 123 -10.91 -14.30 5.02
C LEU A 123 -12.18 -13.67 5.62
N LYS A 124 -13.33 -13.78 4.96
CA LYS A 124 -14.62 -13.31 5.51
C LYS A 124 -14.99 -14.07 6.78
N ALA A 125 -14.73 -15.38 6.85
CA ALA A 125 -14.91 -16.18 8.06
C ALA A 125 -13.91 -15.83 9.17
N ALA A 126 -12.76 -15.26 8.83
CA ALA A 126 -11.83 -14.63 9.77
C ALA A 126 -12.25 -13.21 10.19
N GLU A 127 -13.46 -12.78 9.80
CA GLU A 127 -14.09 -11.52 10.18
C GLU A 127 -13.43 -10.25 9.62
N ILE A 128 -12.56 -10.33 8.60
CA ILE A 128 -11.96 -9.10 8.01
C ILE A 128 -13.02 -8.13 7.46
N ASP A 129 -12.70 -6.84 7.49
CA ASP A 129 -13.60 -5.77 7.08
C ASP A 129 -13.69 -5.60 5.55
N GLY A 130 -12.60 -5.90 4.86
CA GLY A 130 -12.53 -5.78 3.42
C GLY A 130 -11.16 -6.13 2.85
N VAL A 131 -10.94 -5.75 1.60
CA VAL A 131 -9.69 -6.01 0.88
C VAL A 131 -9.17 -4.74 0.23
N MET A 132 -7.86 -4.73 -0.01
CA MET A 132 -7.20 -3.70 -0.82
C MET A 132 -6.74 -4.31 -2.14
N VAL A 133 -6.88 -3.56 -3.24
CA VAL A 133 -6.47 -4.02 -4.56
C VAL A 133 -5.93 -2.89 -5.44
N ASP A 134 -4.81 -3.19 -6.11
CA ASP A 134 -4.26 -2.37 -7.18
C ASP A 134 -5.16 -2.35 -8.42
N VAL A 135 -5.54 -1.16 -8.86
CA VAL A 135 -6.23 -0.92 -10.14
C VAL A 135 -5.21 -0.41 -11.14
N TRP A 136 -4.55 -1.35 -11.83
CA TRP A 136 -3.37 -1.08 -12.65
C TRP A 136 -3.68 -0.25 -13.90
N TRP A 137 -3.04 0.92 -14.00
CA TRP A 137 -3.14 1.76 -15.19
C TRP A 137 -2.71 1.02 -16.47
N GLY A 138 -1.63 0.25 -16.38
CA GLY A 138 -1.08 -0.56 -17.46
C GLY A 138 -2.01 -1.63 -18.02
N ILE A 139 -3.00 -2.09 -17.23
CA ILE A 139 -4.02 -3.05 -17.67
C ILE A 139 -5.19 -2.30 -18.31
N ILE A 140 -5.72 -1.31 -17.59
CA ILE A 140 -6.99 -0.69 -17.93
C ILE A 140 -6.88 0.20 -19.19
N GLU A 141 -5.83 1.00 -19.32
CA GLU A 141 -5.62 1.90 -20.47
C GLU A 141 -4.58 1.32 -21.45
N ALA A 142 -4.45 -0.01 -21.50
CA ALA A 142 -3.44 -0.70 -22.32
C ALA A 142 -3.57 -0.42 -23.83
N ARG A 143 -4.82 -0.33 -24.33
CA ARG A 143 -5.11 -0.23 -25.77
C ARG A 143 -4.81 1.14 -26.39
N GLY A 144 -4.63 2.16 -25.56
CA GLY A 144 -4.31 3.51 -26.01
C GLY A 144 -4.99 4.60 -25.19
N PRO A 145 -4.68 5.87 -25.50
CA PRO A 145 -5.24 7.03 -24.81
C PRO A 145 -6.77 6.97 -24.70
N LYS A 146 -7.29 7.06 -23.47
CA LYS A 146 -8.72 7.01 -23.10
C LYS A 146 -9.47 5.74 -23.51
N GLN A 147 -8.75 4.67 -23.86
CA GLN A 147 -9.36 3.38 -24.18
C GLN A 147 -9.38 2.47 -22.95
N TYR A 148 -10.22 2.83 -21.99
CA TYR A 148 -10.37 2.11 -20.73
C TYR A 148 -11.16 0.81 -20.89
N ASP A 149 -10.65 -0.29 -20.34
CA ASP A 149 -11.39 -1.55 -20.20
C ASP A 149 -11.48 -1.96 -18.73
N TRP A 150 -12.63 -1.71 -18.12
CA TRP A 150 -12.90 -2.01 -16.70
C TRP A 150 -13.45 -3.42 -16.46
N SER A 151 -13.58 -4.26 -17.48
CA SER A 151 -14.32 -5.53 -17.40
C SER A 151 -13.79 -6.50 -16.34
N GLY A 152 -12.48 -6.74 -16.30
CA GLY A 152 -11.86 -7.63 -15.30
C GLY A 152 -12.05 -7.16 -13.86
N TYR A 153 -11.89 -5.85 -13.63
CA TYR A 153 -12.09 -5.25 -12.30
C TYR A 153 -13.57 -5.20 -11.89
N ARG A 154 -14.49 -4.96 -12.83
CA ARG A 154 -15.93 -5.06 -12.55
C ARG A 154 -16.30 -6.48 -12.12
N GLU A 155 -15.77 -7.50 -12.79
CA GLU A 155 -15.99 -8.90 -12.40
C GLU A 155 -15.46 -9.18 -10.99
N LEU A 156 -14.27 -8.67 -10.66
CA LEU A 156 -13.68 -8.81 -9.33
C LEU A 156 -14.54 -8.12 -8.26
N PHE A 157 -15.01 -6.90 -8.53
CA PHE A 157 -15.81 -6.14 -7.57
C PHE A 157 -17.20 -6.75 -7.36
N LEU A 158 -17.78 -7.37 -8.40
CA LEU A 158 -19.00 -8.18 -8.24
C LEU A 158 -18.78 -9.39 -7.31
N LEU A 159 -17.62 -10.05 -7.40
CA LEU A 159 -17.26 -11.14 -6.48
C LEU A 159 -17.11 -10.63 -5.04
N LEU A 160 -16.42 -9.51 -4.83
CA LEU A 160 -16.24 -8.92 -3.50
C LEU A 160 -17.58 -8.45 -2.90
N LYS A 161 -18.45 -7.85 -3.73
CA LYS A 161 -19.82 -7.49 -3.34
C LYS A 161 -20.63 -8.70 -2.90
N LYS A 162 -20.55 -9.83 -3.63
CA LYS A 162 -21.22 -11.08 -3.29
C LYS A 162 -20.78 -11.61 -1.91
N LEU A 163 -19.54 -11.35 -1.52
CA LEU A 163 -18.96 -11.80 -0.25
C LEU A 163 -19.05 -10.76 0.87
N ASP A 164 -19.68 -9.61 0.61
CA ASP A 164 -19.79 -8.50 1.57
C ASP A 164 -18.42 -8.06 2.11
N LEU A 165 -17.43 -7.90 1.23
CA LEU A 165 -16.10 -7.38 1.58
C LEU A 165 -15.95 -5.97 1.02
N LYS A 166 -15.62 -5.00 1.88
CA LYS A 166 -15.32 -3.63 1.45
C LYS A 166 -14.07 -3.57 0.58
N ILE A 167 -13.94 -2.50 -0.19
CA ILE A 167 -12.84 -2.31 -1.14
C ILE A 167 -12.10 -1.01 -0.83
N GLN A 168 -10.79 -1.14 -0.69
CA GLN A 168 -9.81 -0.07 -0.82
C GLN A 168 -9.19 -0.19 -2.21
N ALA A 169 -9.45 0.78 -3.09
CA ALA A 169 -9.00 0.71 -4.48
C ALA A 169 -7.81 1.65 -4.69
N ILE A 170 -6.68 1.09 -5.10
CA ILE A 170 -5.47 1.86 -5.38
C ILE A 170 -5.48 2.27 -6.86
N MET A 171 -5.35 3.56 -7.15
CA MET A 171 -5.13 4.07 -8.50
C MET A 171 -3.65 3.88 -8.85
N SER A 172 -3.31 2.68 -9.30
CA SER A 172 -1.93 2.23 -9.47
C SER A 172 -1.34 2.73 -10.80
N PHE A 173 -0.88 3.98 -10.80
CA PHE A 173 -0.21 4.66 -11.92
C PHE A 173 1.28 4.28 -12.08
N HIS A 174 1.69 3.17 -11.47
CA HIS A 174 3.07 2.69 -11.44
C HIS A 174 3.14 1.25 -12.01
N GLN A 175 4.35 0.79 -12.28
CA GLN A 175 4.61 -0.60 -12.64
C GLN A 175 4.58 -1.52 -11.41
N CYS A 176 3.99 -2.71 -11.56
CA CYS A 176 4.23 -3.85 -10.68
C CYS A 176 5.45 -4.61 -11.19
N GLY A 177 6.39 -4.97 -10.33
CA GLY A 177 7.61 -5.68 -10.70
C GLY A 177 8.84 -4.80 -10.54
N GLY A 178 9.85 -5.31 -9.83
CA GLY A 178 11.13 -4.61 -9.61
C GLY A 178 11.31 -4.07 -8.18
N ASN A 179 10.28 -4.16 -7.33
CA ASN A 179 10.37 -3.90 -5.89
C ASN A 179 10.28 -5.22 -5.09
N ILE A 180 10.65 -5.16 -3.81
CA ILE A 180 10.58 -6.30 -2.88
C ILE A 180 9.13 -6.82 -2.81
N GLY A 181 8.96 -8.13 -3.07
CA GLY A 181 7.67 -8.81 -2.97
C GLY A 181 6.86 -8.87 -4.27
N ASP A 182 7.32 -8.21 -5.35
CA ASP A 182 6.66 -8.30 -6.65
C ASP A 182 6.97 -9.63 -7.34
N ASN A 183 5.95 -10.47 -7.51
CA ASN A 183 6.04 -11.74 -8.24
C ASN A 183 5.36 -11.70 -9.62
N VAL A 184 4.80 -10.55 -10.00
CA VAL A 184 4.14 -10.29 -11.28
C VAL A 184 4.75 -9.02 -11.88
N PHE A 185 4.84 -8.98 -13.22
CA PHE A 185 5.28 -7.81 -13.96
C PHE A 185 4.10 -7.19 -14.72
N ILE A 186 3.74 -5.96 -14.36
CA ILE A 186 2.69 -5.16 -15.02
C ILE A 186 3.31 -3.79 -15.27
N SER A 187 3.71 -3.50 -16.51
CA SER A 187 4.32 -2.21 -16.86
C SER A 187 3.30 -1.06 -16.87
N LEU A 188 3.79 0.18 -17.01
CA LEU A 188 2.97 1.29 -17.50
C LEU A 188 2.38 0.96 -18.90
N PRO A 189 1.32 1.67 -19.37
CA PRO A 189 0.76 1.42 -20.69
C PRO A 189 1.82 1.54 -21.79
N GLN A 190 1.80 0.62 -22.75
CA GLN A 190 2.83 0.56 -23.80
C GLN A 190 2.90 1.85 -24.65
N TRP A 191 1.76 2.52 -24.85
CA TRP A 191 1.73 3.78 -25.58
C TRP A 191 2.40 4.93 -24.82
N VAL A 192 2.49 4.86 -23.48
CA VAL A 192 3.27 5.80 -22.64
C VAL A 192 4.75 5.46 -22.74
N LEU A 193 5.11 4.18 -22.64
CA LEU A 193 6.50 3.73 -22.77
C LEU A 193 7.10 4.11 -24.13
N LYS A 194 6.30 4.08 -25.19
CA LYS A 194 6.70 4.53 -26.53
C LYS A 194 7.05 6.02 -26.60
N VAL A 195 6.39 6.89 -25.82
CA VAL A 195 6.81 8.29 -25.69
C VAL A 195 8.22 8.36 -25.10
N GLY A 196 8.50 7.50 -24.10
CA GLY A 196 9.80 7.39 -23.46
C GLY A 196 10.94 6.86 -24.35
N GLU A 197 10.63 6.23 -25.49
CA GLU A 197 11.64 5.88 -26.51
C GLU A 197 12.14 7.12 -27.25
N THR A 198 11.27 8.11 -27.44
CA THR A 198 11.62 9.39 -28.09
C THR A 198 12.10 10.44 -27.11
N ASP A 199 11.58 10.43 -25.89
CA ASP A 199 11.96 11.34 -24.82
C ASP A 199 12.19 10.55 -23.51
N PRO A 200 13.41 10.05 -23.26
CA PRO A 200 13.69 9.25 -22.07
C PRO A 200 13.59 10.04 -20.76
N ASP A 201 13.56 11.37 -20.82
CA ASP A 201 13.45 12.25 -19.66
C ASP A 201 12.02 12.32 -19.08
N ILE A 202 11.06 11.60 -19.65
CA ILE A 202 9.76 11.39 -18.99
C ILE A 202 9.85 10.49 -17.74
N PHE A 203 11.00 9.83 -17.53
CA PHE A 203 11.23 8.89 -16.44
C PHE A 203 12.20 9.47 -15.41
N TYR A 204 12.02 9.10 -14.14
CA TYR A 204 12.98 9.41 -13.10
C TYR A 204 14.37 8.92 -13.47
N THR A 205 15.37 9.76 -13.21
CA THR A 205 16.72 9.53 -13.70
C THR A 205 17.74 9.82 -12.61
N ASN A 206 18.66 8.88 -12.39
CA ASN A 206 19.75 9.06 -11.45
C ASN A 206 20.94 9.79 -12.10
N ARG A 207 21.98 10.09 -11.32
CA ARG A 207 23.14 10.85 -11.81
C ARG A 207 23.87 10.15 -12.96
N ALA A 208 23.90 8.81 -12.96
CA ALA A 208 24.52 8.02 -14.01
C ALA A 208 23.70 7.98 -15.32
N GLY A 209 22.51 8.59 -15.35
CA GLY A 209 21.63 8.62 -16.52
C GLY A 209 20.75 7.39 -16.68
N ALA A 210 20.68 6.51 -15.67
CA ALA A 210 19.81 5.34 -15.68
C ALA A 210 18.34 5.77 -15.54
N ARG A 211 17.49 5.27 -16.44
CA ARG A 211 16.07 5.63 -16.55
C ARG A 211 15.21 4.60 -15.82
N ASN A 212 14.47 5.03 -14.81
CA ASN A 212 13.53 4.17 -14.10
C ASN A 212 12.12 4.29 -14.70
N LYS A 213 11.68 3.23 -15.39
CA LYS A 213 10.41 3.19 -16.12
C LYS A 213 9.19 2.85 -15.27
N GLU A 214 9.35 2.74 -13.95
CA GLU A 214 8.27 2.34 -13.05
C GLU A 214 7.18 3.41 -12.92
N TYR A 215 7.55 4.69 -13.06
CA TYR A 215 6.65 5.82 -12.91
C TYR A 215 7.12 7.00 -13.76
N LEU A 216 6.22 7.91 -14.13
CA LEU A 216 6.58 9.14 -14.85
C LEU A 216 7.23 10.15 -13.89
N SER A 217 8.33 10.77 -14.28
CA SER A 217 8.95 11.82 -13.45
C SER A 217 7.97 12.95 -13.19
N LEU A 218 7.88 13.42 -11.95
CA LEU A 218 7.07 14.61 -11.62
C LEU A 218 7.55 15.88 -12.37
N GLY A 219 8.74 15.84 -12.98
CA GLY A 219 9.21 16.90 -13.87
C GLY A 219 8.32 17.09 -15.12
N VAL A 220 7.54 16.08 -15.50
CA VAL A 220 6.65 16.13 -16.66
C VAL A 220 5.17 16.33 -16.33
N ASP A 221 4.80 16.51 -15.05
CA ASP A 221 3.40 16.58 -14.58
C ASP A 221 2.49 17.52 -15.40
N HIS A 222 3.06 18.63 -15.88
CA HIS A 222 2.37 19.70 -16.61
C HIS A 222 2.74 19.80 -18.09
N LEU A 223 3.48 18.82 -18.61
CA LEU A 223 3.94 18.84 -20.01
C LEU A 223 3.03 17.99 -20.89
N PRO A 224 2.47 18.54 -21.99
CA PRO A 224 1.49 17.85 -22.83
C PRO A 224 2.12 16.86 -23.82
N LEU A 225 2.98 15.97 -23.33
CA LEU A 225 3.81 15.06 -24.13
C LEU A 225 3.05 13.79 -24.58
N PHE A 226 1.90 13.50 -23.98
CA PHE A 226 1.21 12.21 -24.10
C PHE A 226 -0.04 12.31 -24.99
N GLY A 227 0.18 12.60 -26.28
CA GLY A 227 -0.91 12.85 -27.22
C GLY A 227 -1.67 14.14 -26.91
N GLY A 228 -0.95 15.18 -26.47
CA GLY A 228 -1.51 16.47 -26.08
C GLY A 228 -2.02 16.56 -24.63
N ARG A 229 -1.93 15.46 -23.86
CA ARG A 229 -2.27 15.43 -22.43
C ARG A 229 -1.03 15.49 -21.55
N THR A 230 -1.18 16.06 -20.36
CA THR A 230 -0.18 15.99 -19.29
C THR A 230 -0.42 14.76 -18.40
N PRO A 231 0.58 14.25 -17.66
CA PRO A 231 0.41 13.19 -16.66
C PRO A 231 -0.71 13.45 -15.67
N VAL A 232 -0.78 14.65 -15.07
CA VAL A 232 -1.86 15.01 -14.13
C VAL A 232 -3.24 14.89 -14.79
N GLN A 233 -3.39 15.30 -16.05
CA GLN A 233 -4.63 15.12 -16.80
C GLN A 233 -4.93 13.64 -17.08
N MET A 234 -3.93 12.82 -17.40
CA MET A 234 -4.10 11.38 -17.61
C MET A 234 -4.60 10.68 -16.34
N TYR A 235 -4.02 11.01 -15.19
CA TYR A 235 -4.43 10.47 -13.89
C TYR A 235 -5.86 10.91 -13.54
N GLY A 236 -6.19 12.19 -13.73
CA GLY A 236 -7.56 12.71 -13.54
C GLY A 236 -8.59 12.06 -14.47
N ASP A 237 -8.27 11.91 -15.76
CA ASP A 237 -9.12 11.22 -16.75
C ASP A 237 -9.39 9.76 -16.33
N PHE A 238 -8.34 9.05 -15.88
CA PHE A 238 -8.43 7.66 -15.42
C PHE A 238 -9.36 7.53 -14.21
N MET A 239 -9.17 8.37 -13.18
CA MET A 239 -9.99 8.36 -11.97
C MET A 239 -11.45 8.71 -12.26
N LYS A 240 -11.69 9.67 -13.17
CA LYS A 240 -13.05 10.00 -13.61
C LYS A 240 -13.72 8.83 -14.32
N SER A 241 -13.01 8.17 -15.23
CA SER A 241 -13.51 6.98 -15.93
C SER A 241 -13.79 5.83 -14.96
N PHE A 242 -12.95 5.65 -13.94
CA PHE A 242 -13.16 4.67 -12.87
C PHE A 242 -14.44 4.97 -12.08
N ARG A 243 -14.64 6.23 -11.65
CA ARG A 243 -15.88 6.65 -10.98
C ARG A 243 -17.12 6.30 -11.79
N GLU A 244 -17.14 6.71 -13.05
CA GLU A 244 -18.29 6.53 -13.93
C GLU A 244 -18.58 5.04 -14.16
N SER A 245 -17.52 4.25 -14.40
CA SER A 245 -17.63 2.83 -14.71
C SER A 245 -17.88 1.95 -13.50
N MET A 246 -17.70 2.45 -12.27
CA MET A 246 -17.90 1.74 -11.00
C MET A 246 -18.98 2.39 -10.13
N ALA A 247 -19.84 3.25 -10.71
CA ALA A 247 -20.83 4.05 -9.97
C ALA A 247 -21.72 3.22 -9.02
N ASP A 248 -22.16 2.04 -9.46
CA ASP A 248 -22.99 1.11 -8.68
C ASP A 248 -22.28 0.58 -7.41
N PHE A 249 -20.95 0.47 -7.44
CA PHE A 249 -20.15 0.07 -6.27
C PHE A 249 -19.99 1.23 -5.27
N PHE A 250 -19.81 2.46 -5.75
CA PHE A 250 -19.80 3.66 -4.91
C PHE A 250 -21.16 3.93 -4.26
N GLU A 251 -22.25 3.80 -5.02
CA GLU A 251 -23.61 3.97 -4.51
C GLU A 251 -23.95 2.96 -3.40
N SER A 252 -23.47 1.72 -3.56
CA SER A 252 -23.64 0.67 -2.54
C SER A 252 -22.72 0.83 -1.32
N GLY A 253 -21.77 1.77 -1.34
CA GLY A 253 -20.76 1.91 -0.28
C GLY A 253 -19.83 0.70 -0.18
N LEU A 254 -19.58 0.00 -1.29
CA LEU A 254 -18.65 -1.11 -1.36
C LEU A 254 -17.20 -0.62 -1.33
N ILE A 255 -16.91 0.40 -2.15
CA ILE A 255 -15.61 1.09 -2.16
C ILE A 255 -15.65 2.16 -1.08
N ILE A 256 -14.77 2.04 -0.09
CA ILE A 256 -14.74 2.91 1.10
C ILE A 256 -13.62 3.95 1.04
N ASP A 257 -12.56 3.66 0.28
CA ASP A 257 -11.49 4.61 0.01
C ASP A 257 -10.89 4.41 -1.38
N ILE A 258 -10.30 5.51 -1.86
CA ILE A 258 -9.44 5.54 -3.04
C ILE A 258 -8.06 5.96 -2.58
N GLU A 259 -7.12 5.05 -2.72
CA GLU A 259 -5.72 5.36 -2.53
C GLU A 259 -5.11 5.83 -3.85
N VAL A 260 -4.61 7.05 -3.87
CA VAL A 260 -4.07 7.66 -5.09
C VAL A 260 -2.59 7.29 -5.16
N GLY A 261 -2.18 6.58 -6.21
CA GLY A 261 -0.77 6.27 -6.45
C GLY A 261 0.00 7.52 -6.86
N LEU A 262 1.10 7.84 -6.17
CA LEU A 262 1.83 9.10 -6.33
C LEU A 262 3.32 8.92 -6.68
N GLY A 263 3.70 7.72 -7.08
CA GLY A 263 5.09 7.38 -7.35
C GLY A 263 5.33 5.87 -7.45
N PRO A 264 6.60 5.44 -7.36
CA PRO A 264 6.98 4.04 -7.33
C PRO A 264 6.26 3.28 -6.21
N ALA A 265 5.81 2.05 -6.49
CA ALA A 265 4.92 1.27 -5.63
C ALA A 265 3.63 1.99 -5.16
N GLY A 266 3.23 3.08 -5.83
CA GLY A 266 2.10 3.92 -5.46
C GLY A 266 2.40 4.91 -4.33
N GLU A 267 3.60 4.91 -3.79
CA GLU A 267 4.02 5.74 -2.65
C GLU A 267 4.42 7.14 -3.12
N LEU A 268 4.13 8.18 -2.33
CA LEU A 268 4.60 9.54 -2.58
C LEU A 268 6.10 9.64 -2.26
N ARG A 269 6.95 9.27 -3.22
CA ARG A 269 8.41 9.34 -3.11
C ARG A 269 9.09 9.28 -4.49
N TYR A 270 10.40 9.47 -4.47
CA TYR A 270 11.26 9.12 -5.60
C TYR A 270 11.65 7.62 -5.60
N ALA A 271 12.11 7.14 -6.75
CA ALA A 271 12.62 5.78 -6.94
C ALA A 271 14.09 5.64 -6.47
N SER A 272 14.38 5.96 -5.21
CA SER A 272 15.77 6.10 -4.73
C SER A 272 16.45 4.78 -4.33
N TYR A 273 15.69 3.70 -4.15
CA TYR A 273 16.18 2.35 -3.79
C TYR A 273 15.74 1.24 -4.77
N PRO A 274 15.95 1.39 -6.09
CA PRO A 274 15.48 0.41 -7.07
C PRO A 274 16.37 -0.84 -7.09
N GLU A 275 15.82 -2.00 -6.69
CA GLU A 275 16.55 -3.29 -6.75
C GLU A 275 16.98 -3.64 -8.18
N THR A 276 16.16 -3.25 -9.16
CA THR A 276 16.43 -3.44 -10.59
C THR A 276 17.69 -2.73 -11.08
N GLN A 277 18.18 -1.74 -10.34
CA GLN A 277 19.43 -1.03 -10.63
C GLN A 277 20.55 -1.38 -9.65
N GLY A 278 20.39 -2.47 -8.88
CA GLY A 278 21.41 -3.01 -7.99
C GLY A 278 21.47 -2.39 -6.61
N TRP A 279 20.51 -1.56 -6.21
CA TRP A 279 20.38 -1.16 -4.81
C TRP A 279 20.11 -2.40 -3.93
N ALA A 280 20.72 -2.42 -2.75
CA ALA A 280 20.47 -3.42 -1.73
C ALA A 280 20.40 -2.75 -0.37
N PHE A 281 19.46 -3.21 0.47
CA PHE A 281 19.35 -2.74 1.85
C PHE A 281 20.66 -2.98 2.62
N PRO A 282 21.14 -2.02 3.43
CA PRO A 282 20.59 -0.69 3.74
C PRO A 282 21.33 0.42 2.99
N GLY A 283 21.54 0.34 1.67
CA GLY A 283 22.17 1.41 0.90
C GLY A 283 21.44 2.75 1.06
N ILE A 284 22.17 3.87 1.03
CA ILE A 284 21.58 5.23 1.16
C ILE A 284 20.64 5.60 0.00
N GLY A 285 20.68 4.87 -1.11
CA GLY A 285 19.92 5.21 -2.32
C GLY A 285 20.59 6.34 -3.12
N GLU A 286 19.91 6.83 -4.16
CA GLU A 286 20.35 7.99 -4.95
C GLU A 286 19.23 9.00 -5.15
N PHE A 287 19.60 10.26 -5.35
CA PHE A 287 18.67 11.29 -5.81
C PHE A 287 18.24 11.00 -7.26
N GLN A 288 16.96 11.19 -7.57
CA GLN A 288 16.35 10.81 -8.85
C GLN A 288 15.86 12.02 -9.66
N CYS A 289 16.58 13.13 -9.60
CA CYS A 289 16.21 14.43 -10.19
C CYS A 289 17.04 14.84 -11.42
N TYR A 290 17.68 13.89 -12.09
CA TYR A 290 18.61 14.17 -13.20
C TYR A 290 17.98 14.08 -14.59
N ASP A 291 16.65 13.89 -14.68
CA ASP A 291 15.96 14.09 -15.95
C ASP A 291 16.04 15.56 -16.35
N LYS A 292 16.02 15.85 -17.65
CA LYS A 292 16.24 17.22 -18.14
C LYS A 292 15.21 18.24 -17.60
N TYR A 293 14.03 17.79 -17.20
CA TYR A 293 12.96 18.67 -16.72
C TYR A 293 13.21 19.09 -15.28
N LEU A 294 13.48 18.15 -14.40
CA LEU A 294 13.85 18.43 -13.01
C LEU A 294 15.19 19.17 -12.90
N ALA A 295 16.17 18.81 -13.73
CA ALA A 295 17.45 19.52 -13.77
C ALA A 295 17.27 21.00 -14.18
N ALA A 296 16.43 21.27 -15.19
CA ALA A 296 16.12 22.65 -15.61
C ALA A 296 15.34 23.43 -14.53
N ASP A 297 14.35 22.79 -13.89
CA ASP A 297 13.56 23.38 -12.79
C ASP A 297 14.45 23.76 -11.60
N PHE A 298 15.38 22.88 -11.21
CA PHE A 298 16.36 23.19 -10.16
C PHE A 298 17.26 24.37 -10.57
N LYS A 299 17.74 24.37 -11.81
CA LYS A 299 18.64 25.42 -12.30
C LYS A 299 17.97 26.79 -12.30
N GLU A 300 16.70 26.85 -12.70
CA GLU A 300 15.89 28.06 -12.62
C GLU A 300 15.67 28.51 -11.17
N ALA A 301 15.33 27.57 -10.27
CA ALA A 301 15.15 27.86 -8.86
C ALA A 301 16.42 28.43 -8.21
N ALA A 302 17.57 27.82 -8.49
CA ALA A 302 18.88 28.26 -8.00
C ALA A 302 19.25 29.65 -8.51
N ALA A 303 19.04 29.93 -9.81
CA ALA A 303 19.27 31.25 -10.38
C ALA A 303 18.38 32.33 -9.73
N LYS A 304 17.09 32.02 -9.49
CA LYS A 304 16.16 32.92 -8.78
C LYS A 304 16.57 33.18 -7.32
N ALA A 305 17.21 32.21 -6.68
CA ALA A 305 17.76 32.35 -5.33
C ALA A 305 19.08 33.14 -5.29
N GLY A 306 19.58 33.63 -6.43
CA GLY A 306 20.85 34.37 -6.52
C GLY A 306 22.09 33.48 -6.67
N HIS A 307 21.89 32.18 -6.89
CA HIS A 307 22.96 31.17 -6.98
C HIS A 307 22.92 30.40 -8.31
N PRO A 308 23.05 31.08 -9.47
CA PRO A 308 23.04 30.42 -10.77
C PRO A 308 24.19 29.41 -10.96
N GLU A 309 25.23 29.46 -10.12
CA GLU A 309 26.34 28.52 -10.09
C GLU A 309 26.02 27.19 -9.41
N TRP A 310 24.90 27.09 -8.67
CA TRP A 310 24.54 25.82 -8.03
C TRP A 310 24.10 24.78 -9.06
N GLU A 311 24.61 23.57 -8.85
CA GLU A 311 24.30 22.36 -9.61
C GLU A 311 23.69 21.30 -8.68
N LEU A 312 23.02 20.31 -9.27
CA LEU A 312 22.55 19.12 -8.57
C LEU A 312 23.73 18.42 -7.83
N PRO A 313 23.46 17.64 -6.77
CA PRO A 313 24.53 17.00 -5.98
C PRO A 313 25.47 16.13 -6.83
N ASP A 314 26.77 16.33 -6.68
CA ASP A 314 27.81 15.58 -7.40
C ASP A 314 28.70 14.76 -6.44
N ASP A 315 28.32 14.70 -5.18
CA ASP A 315 29.11 14.19 -4.05
C ASP A 315 28.29 13.31 -3.08
N ALA A 316 27.09 12.90 -3.51
CA ALA A 316 26.14 12.08 -2.74
C ALA A 316 26.39 10.58 -2.78
N GLY A 317 27.43 10.12 -3.49
CA GLY A 317 27.74 8.70 -3.64
C GLY A 317 26.82 7.98 -4.63
N GLU A 318 26.70 6.67 -4.45
CA GLU A 318 25.90 5.73 -5.24
C GLU A 318 24.93 4.94 -4.34
N TYR A 319 23.98 4.21 -4.94
CA TYR A 319 22.90 3.47 -4.27
C TYR A 319 23.31 2.74 -2.97
N ASN A 320 24.44 2.01 -3.01
CA ASN A 320 24.90 1.14 -1.91
C ASN A 320 25.96 1.78 -1.00
N SER A 321 26.20 3.08 -1.15
CA SER A 321 27.11 3.81 -0.27
C SER A 321 26.56 3.87 1.15
N ARG A 322 27.44 4.14 2.12
CA ARG A 322 27.06 4.53 3.49
C ARG A 322 27.18 6.05 3.65
N PRO A 323 26.42 6.69 4.55
CA PRO A 323 26.41 8.15 4.68
C PRO A 323 27.81 8.76 4.83
N ASP A 324 28.61 8.25 5.78
CA ASP A 324 29.96 8.74 6.08
C ASP A 324 31.02 8.45 5.00
N GLN A 325 30.66 7.69 3.94
CA GLN A 325 31.53 7.48 2.77
C GLN A 325 31.34 8.58 1.71
N THR A 326 30.33 9.43 1.86
CA THR A 326 29.96 10.47 0.89
C THR A 326 30.24 11.85 1.46
N ALA A 327 30.66 12.80 0.63
CA ALA A 327 30.83 14.17 1.11
C ALA A 327 29.48 14.85 1.36
N PHE A 328 28.42 14.42 0.68
CA PHE A 328 27.09 14.97 0.90
C PHE A 328 26.52 14.62 2.28
N PHE A 329 26.53 13.35 2.68
CA PHE A 329 25.82 12.86 3.88
C PHE A 329 26.69 12.65 5.12
N ARG A 330 28.03 12.78 5.03
CA ARG A 330 28.90 12.59 6.20
C ARG A 330 28.47 13.45 7.37
N SER A 331 28.49 12.86 8.56
CA SER A 331 28.03 13.46 9.81
C SER A 331 28.67 14.82 10.14
N ASN A 332 29.95 15.00 9.81
CA ASN A 332 30.68 16.23 10.06
C ASN A 332 30.91 17.03 8.76
N ASN A 333 30.40 18.26 8.72
CA ASN A 333 30.57 19.18 7.58
C ASN A 333 30.20 18.54 6.23
N GLY A 334 29.10 17.77 6.20
CA GLY A 334 28.54 17.23 4.98
C GLY A 334 27.80 18.30 4.17
N THR A 335 27.76 18.17 2.84
CA THR A 335 27.11 19.14 1.95
C THR A 335 25.64 19.34 2.31
N TYR A 336 24.94 18.32 2.84
CA TYR A 336 23.56 18.41 3.30
C TYR A 336 23.30 19.49 4.36
N LEU A 337 24.33 19.92 5.10
CA LEU A 337 24.25 20.98 6.11
C LEU A 337 24.55 22.39 5.56
N THR A 338 25.15 22.47 4.37
CA THR A 338 25.49 23.73 3.72
C THR A 338 24.25 24.44 3.18
N GLU A 339 24.35 25.72 2.88
CA GLU A 339 23.26 26.49 2.26
C GLU A 339 22.79 25.84 0.94
N LYS A 340 23.73 25.49 0.05
CA LYS A 340 23.45 24.77 -1.20
C LYS A 340 22.70 23.46 -0.96
N GLY A 341 23.17 22.64 -0.02
CA GLY A 341 22.55 21.35 0.29
C GLY A 341 21.15 21.49 0.87
N LYS A 342 20.94 22.43 1.81
CA LYS A 342 19.62 22.74 2.39
C LYS A 342 18.65 23.28 1.34
N PHE A 343 19.12 24.13 0.44
CA PHE A 343 18.33 24.63 -0.68
C PHE A 343 17.90 23.49 -1.60
N PHE A 344 18.85 22.65 -2.02
CA PHE A 344 18.56 21.48 -2.84
C PHE A 344 17.56 20.52 -2.18
N LEU A 345 17.76 20.16 -0.92
CA LEU A 345 16.87 19.24 -0.20
C LEU A 345 15.47 19.83 -0.02
N THR A 346 15.37 21.14 0.27
CA THR A 346 14.09 21.84 0.35
C THR A 346 13.37 21.83 -0.99
N TRP A 347 14.06 22.14 -2.09
CA TRP A 347 13.51 22.06 -3.45
C TRP A 347 13.02 20.64 -3.75
N TYR A 348 13.88 19.64 -3.58
CA TYR A 348 13.62 18.25 -3.94
C TYR A 348 12.43 17.65 -3.19
N SER A 349 12.32 17.91 -1.88
CA SER A 349 11.18 17.46 -1.07
C SER A 349 9.90 18.24 -1.38
N THR A 350 10.01 19.54 -1.70
CA THR A 350 8.84 20.37 -2.02
C THR A 350 8.19 19.93 -3.32
N LYS A 351 8.96 19.45 -4.31
CA LYS A 351 8.40 18.90 -5.55
C LYS A 351 7.46 17.72 -5.28
N LEU A 352 7.75 16.84 -4.31
CA LEU A 352 6.83 15.78 -3.91
C LEU A 352 5.56 16.32 -3.27
N LEU A 353 5.66 17.33 -2.40
CA LEU A 353 4.47 17.93 -1.77
C LEU A 353 3.52 18.53 -2.83
N LEU A 354 4.07 19.22 -3.82
CA LEU A 354 3.29 19.81 -4.92
C LEU A 354 2.69 18.74 -5.84
N HIS A 355 3.46 17.71 -6.17
CA HIS A 355 2.98 16.55 -6.94
C HIS A 355 1.78 15.88 -6.25
N GLY A 356 1.91 15.58 -4.96
CA GLY A 356 0.86 14.99 -4.15
C GLY A 356 -0.40 15.87 -4.07
N ASP A 357 -0.25 17.16 -3.77
CA ASP A 357 -1.36 18.12 -3.69
C ASP A 357 -2.16 18.15 -4.99
N GLU A 358 -1.49 18.22 -6.14
CA GLU A 358 -2.15 18.41 -7.43
C GLU A 358 -2.89 17.15 -7.91
N ILE A 359 -2.29 15.97 -7.76
CA ILE A 359 -2.95 14.72 -8.17
C ILE A 359 -4.10 14.36 -7.23
N ILE A 360 -3.95 14.58 -5.92
CA ILE A 360 -5.06 14.37 -4.96
C ILE A 360 -6.16 15.41 -5.20
N ASP A 361 -5.84 16.61 -5.67
CA ASP A 361 -6.84 17.59 -6.09
C ASP A 361 -7.68 17.10 -7.28
N GLU A 362 -7.04 16.47 -8.28
CA GLU A 362 -7.73 15.81 -9.40
C GLU A 362 -8.56 14.60 -8.93
N ALA A 363 -8.04 13.81 -7.98
CA ALA A 363 -8.79 12.71 -7.37
C ALA A 363 -10.05 13.24 -6.67
N ASN A 364 -9.93 14.33 -5.91
CA ASN A 364 -11.04 14.96 -5.23
C ASN A 364 -12.09 15.49 -6.22
N LYS A 365 -11.69 16.09 -7.35
CA LYS A 365 -12.61 16.46 -8.44
C LYS A 365 -13.30 15.22 -9.02
N ALA A 366 -12.53 14.17 -9.31
CA ALA A 366 -13.04 12.93 -9.89
C ALA A 366 -14.07 12.28 -8.98
N PHE A 367 -13.85 12.20 -7.67
CA PHE A 367 -14.71 11.47 -6.72
C PHE A 367 -15.66 12.36 -5.89
N LEU A 368 -15.78 13.65 -6.22
CA LEU A 368 -16.62 14.61 -5.50
C LEU A 368 -18.05 14.09 -5.30
N GLY A 369 -18.52 14.08 -4.05
CA GLY A 369 -19.87 13.64 -3.66
C GLY A 369 -20.05 12.13 -3.46
N CYS A 370 -19.04 11.30 -3.75
CA CYS A 370 -19.04 9.88 -3.41
C CYS A 370 -18.84 9.69 -1.90
N LYS A 371 -19.41 8.63 -1.30
CA LYS A 371 -19.18 8.29 0.11
C LYS A 371 -17.92 7.46 0.25
N LEU A 372 -16.77 8.12 0.24
CA LEU A 372 -15.45 7.51 0.36
C LEU A 372 -14.45 8.48 1.00
N LYS A 373 -13.30 7.97 1.42
CA LYS A 373 -12.11 8.76 1.76
C LYS A 373 -11.06 8.69 0.65
N LEU A 374 -10.28 9.75 0.48
CA LEU A 374 -9.05 9.67 -0.30
C LEU A 374 -7.91 9.24 0.63
N ALA A 375 -6.91 8.55 0.10
CA ALA A 375 -5.71 8.17 0.83
C ALA A 375 -4.46 8.38 -0.04
N ALA A 376 -3.33 8.59 0.61
CA ALA A 376 -2.02 8.63 -0.01
C ALA A 376 -1.03 7.79 0.78
N LYS A 377 -0.22 7.00 0.08
CA LYS A 377 0.83 6.18 0.68
C LYS A 377 2.11 6.95 0.92
N VAL A 378 2.68 6.77 2.09
CA VAL A 378 3.99 7.32 2.49
C VAL A 378 4.88 6.15 2.93
N SER A 379 6.09 6.09 2.36
CA SER A 379 6.99 4.96 2.58
C SER A 379 7.75 5.05 3.90
N GLY A 380 7.98 3.90 4.54
CA GLY A 380 8.68 3.77 5.81
C GLY A 380 10.18 3.56 5.59
N ILE A 381 10.90 4.65 5.35
CA ILE A 381 12.35 4.59 5.10
C ILE A 381 13.12 4.58 6.42
N HIS A 382 13.14 3.40 7.05
CA HIS A 382 13.59 3.25 8.43
C HIS A 382 15.12 3.14 8.60
N TRP A 383 15.87 2.83 7.53
CA TRP A 383 17.33 2.71 7.59
C TRP A 383 18.01 4.08 7.50
N TRP A 384 19.14 4.22 8.19
CA TRP A 384 19.84 5.47 8.45
C TRP A 384 19.06 6.52 9.24
N TYR A 385 17.88 6.22 9.79
CA TYR A 385 17.16 7.12 10.68
C TYR A 385 17.99 7.52 11.91
N ASN A 386 18.77 6.58 12.47
CA ASN A 386 19.68 6.88 13.59
C ASN A 386 21.04 7.49 13.13
N HIS A 387 21.18 7.83 11.85
CA HIS A 387 22.30 8.64 11.35
C HIS A 387 21.87 10.11 11.29
N PRO A 388 22.69 11.09 11.71
CA PRO A 388 22.30 12.52 11.72
C PRO A 388 21.87 13.10 10.36
N SER A 389 22.18 12.41 9.27
CA SER A 389 21.83 12.83 7.92
C SER A 389 20.53 12.22 7.40
N HIS A 390 19.98 11.18 8.03
CA HIS A 390 18.78 10.47 7.56
C HIS A 390 18.84 10.12 6.05
N ALA A 391 20.02 9.68 5.58
CA ALA A 391 20.38 9.76 4.16
C ALA A 391 19.36 9.10 3.20
N ALA A 392 18.78 7.96 3.58
CA ALA A 392 17.80 7.28 2.76
C ALA A 392 16.45 8.01 2.69
N GLU A 393 16.01 8.65 3.77
CA GLU A 393 14.82 9.51 3.75
C GLU A 393 15.05 10.69 2.81
N LEU A 394 16.23 11.32 2.89
CA LEU A 394 16.58 12.44 2.03
C LEU A 394 16.58 12.07 0.54
N THR A 395 17.17 10.94 0.15
CA THR A 395 17.18 10.49 -1.26
C THR A 395 15.79 10.09 -1.75
N ALA A 396 14.95 9.51 -0.88
CA ALA A 396 13.55 9.21 -1.15
C ALA A 396 12.68 10.48 -1.29
N GLY A 397 13.19 11.63 -0.86
CA GLY A 397 12.54 12.94 -0.95
C GLY A 397 11.84 13.40 0.33
N TYR A 398 11.94 12.61 1.41
CA TYR A 398 11.50 13.01 2.74
C TYR A 398 12.63 13.78 3.41
N TYR A 399 12.54 15.12 3.43
CA TYR A 399 13.55 15.94 4.08
C TYR A 399 13.38 15.95 5.60
N ASN A 400 13.58 14.78 6.21
CA ASN A 400 13.52 14.56 7.64
C ASN A 400 14.93 14.61 8.24
N LEU A 401 15.08 15.31 9.36
CA LEU A 401 16.31 15.42 10.17
C LEU A 401 15.92 15.55 11.65
N PRO A 402 16.86 15.38 12.60
CA PRO A 402 16.56 15.51 14.03
C PRO A 402 15.97 16.88 14.42
N ASP A 403 16.29 17.94 13.66
CA ASP A 403 15.83 19.31 13.86
C ASP A 403 14.84 19.79 12.77
N ARG A 404 14.39 18.90 11.88
CA ARG A 404 13.46 19.21 10.79
C ARG A 404 12.51 18.05 10.53
N ASP A 405 11.24 18.25 10.81
CA ASP A 405 10.20 17.28 10.50
C ASP A 405 9.92 17.21 8.99
N GLY A 406 10.17 16.03 8.41
CA GLY A 406 9.99 15.78 6.98
C GLY A 406 8.60 15.27 6.59
N TYR A 407 7.80 14.79 7.54
CA TYR A 407 6.55 14.06 7.27
C TYR A 407 5.31 14.87 7.62
N ARG A 408 5.37 15.71 8.65
CA ARG A 408 4.28 16.61 9.01
C ARG A 408 3.87 17.58 7.90
N PRO A 409 4.77 18.11 7.03
CA PRO A 409 4.35 18.83 5.83
C PRO A 409 3.50 17.98 4.86
N VAL A 410 3.76 16.68 4.76
CA VAL A 410 2.93 15.75 3.97
C VAL A 410 1.54 15.63 4.61
N ALA A 411 1.47 15.39 5.92
CA ALA A 411 0.19 15.36 6.66
C ALA A 411 -0.60 16.67 6.52
N ARG A 412 0.09 17.82 6.61
CA ARG A 412 -0.53 19.14 6.41
C ARG A 412 -1.07 19.32 5.00
N MET A 413 -0.32 18.89 3.99
CA MET A 413 -0.81 18.87 2.60
C MET A 413 -2.08 18.03 2.50
N LEU A 414 -2.09 16.80 3.03
CA LEU A 414 -3.26 15.91 2.99
C LEU A 414 -4.49 16.46 3.72
N SER A 415 -4.30 17.27 4.76
CA SER A 415 -5.38 17.84 5.58
C SER A 415 -6.39 18.68 4.78
N ARG A 416 -5.92 19.33 3.71
CA ARG A 416 -6.78 20.15 2.86
C ARG A 416 -7.71 19.31 1.99
N HIS A 417 -7.34 18.06 1.73
CA HIS A 417 -8.10 17.11 0.92
C HIS A 417 -8.99 16.19 1.77
N ASN A 418 -8.92 16.30 3.11
CA ASN A 418 -9.52 15.33 4.03
C ASN A 418 -9.06 13.89 3.71
N ALA A 419 -7.80 13.76 3.28
CA ALA A 419 -7.21 12.50 2.89
C ALA A 419 -6.54 11.80 4.07
N ILE A 420 -6.50 10.47 4.01
CA ILE A 420 -5.82 9.59 4.96
C ILE A 420 -4.34 9.52 4.59
N LEU A 421 -3.47 9.62 5.59
CA LEU A 421 -2.06 9.23 5.45
C LEU A 421 -1.97 7.73 5.71
N ASN A 422 -1.64 6.95 4.68
CA ASN A 422 -1.40 5.50 4.81
C ASN A 422 0.11 5.23 4.91
N PHE A 423 0.57 4.75 6.07
CA PHE A 423 2.00 4.56 6.35
C PHE A 423 2.39 3.09 6.47
N THR A 424 3.60 2.72 6.05
CA THR A 424 4.08 1.32 6.14
C THR A 424 5.00 1.07 7.35
N CYS A 425 5.56 -0.14 7.49
CA CYS A 425 6.42 -0.60 8.58
C CYS A 425 5.73 -0.82 9.94
N LEU A 426 4.40 -0.96 9.98
CA LEU A 426 3.67 -1.10 11.25
C LEU A 426 4.06 -2.33 12.09
N GLU A 427 4.67 -3.34 11.47
CA GLU A 427 5.03 -4.60 12.11
C GLU A 427 6.47 -4.66 12.61
N MET A 428 7.31 -3.74 12.16
CA MET A 428 8.75 -3.81 12.38
C MET A 428 9.16 -3.37 13.79
N ARG A 429 10.14 -4.08 14.36
CA ARG A 429 10.79 -3.70 15.63
C ARG A 429 12.25 -3.36 15.39
N ASN A 430 12.80 -2.43 16.17
CA ASN A 430 14.21 -2.03 16.07
C ASN A 430 15.15 -3.22 16.30
N SER A 431 14.78 -4.11 17.21
CA SER A 431 15.54 -5.32 17.56
C SER A 431 15.66 -6.33 16.42
N GLU A 432 14.80 -6.24 15.40
CA GLU A 432 14.83 -7.12 14.22
C GLU A 432 15.78 -6.59 13.14
N GLN A 433 16.25 -5.36 13.28
CA GLN A 433 17.05 -4.67 12.27
C GLN A 433 18.54 -4.82 12.54
N PRO A 434 19.37 -5.02 11.50
CA PRO A 434 20.80 -5.12 11.70
C PRO A 434 21.38 -3.78 12.18
N ALA A 435 22.23 -3.82 13.21
CA ALA A 435 22.81 -2.63 13.82
C ALA A 435 23.53 -1.71 12.82
N TYR A 436 24.18 -2.29 11.79
CA TYR A 436 24.90 -1.52 10.77
C TYR A 436 23.99 -0.68 9.86
N ALA A 437 22.68 -0.94 9.83
CA ALA A 437 21.71 -0.15 9.07
C ALA A 437 21.32 1.16 9.76
N LYS A 438 21.70 1.36 11.04
CA LYS A 438 21.25 2.49 11.87
C LYS A 438 19.74 2.72 11.76
N SER A 439 19.00 1.63 11.82
CA SER A 439 17.59 1.57 11.51
C SER A 439 16.72 1.82 12.75
N ALA A 440 15.58 2.51 12.59
CA ALA A 440 14.67 2.87 13.69
C ALA A 440 13.18 2.89 13.26
N PRO A 441 12.60 1.76 12.82
CA PRO A 441 11.21 1.71 12.38
C PRO A 441 10.20 2.11 13.46
N GLN A 442 10.44 1.82 14.74
CA GLN A 442 9.48 2.11 15.80
C GLN A 442 9.33 3.63 16.01
N GLU A 443 10.45 4.34 16.09
CA GLU A 443 10.49 5.80 16.22
C GLU A 443 9.92 6.49 14.98
N LEU A 444 10.24 5.97 13.79
CA LEU A 444 9.70 6.50 12.54
C LEU A 444 8.17 6.37 12.49
N VAL A 445 7.60 5.19 12.80
CA VAL A 445 6.14 5.01 12.87
C VAL A 445 5.54 5.94 13.91
N GLN A 446 6.12 6.00 15.12
CA GLN A 446 5.63 6.86 16.19
C GLN A 446 5.57 8.33 15.78
N MET A 447 6.61 8.84 15.10
CA MET A 447 6.67 10.20 14.59
C MET A 447 5.59 10.44 13.52
N VAL A 448 5.55 9.64 12.45
CA VAL A 448 4.66 9.88 11.31
C VAL A 448 3.18 9.79 11.70
N LEU A 449 2.81 8.81 12.53
CA LEU A 449 1.43 8.71 13.03
C LEU A 449 1.09 9.93 13.91
N SER A 450 2.02 10.34 14.78
CA SER A 450 1.85 11.54 15.62
C SER A 450 1.61 12.79 14.80
N ASP A 451 2.34 12.96 13.71
CA ASP A 451 2.25 14.12 12.84
C ASP A 451 0.92 14.19 12.10
N GLY A 452 0.40 13.04 11.65
CA GLY A 452 -0.95 12.92 11.12
C GLY A 452 -2.02 13.40 12.11
N TRP A 453 -2.00 12.89 13.35
CA TRP A 453 -2.99 13.30 14.36
C TRP A 453 -2.83 14.76 14.83
N LYS A 454 -1.60 15.31 14.83
CA LYS A 454 -1.33 16.74 15.12
C LYS A 454 -1.92 17.65 14.05
N GLU A 455 -1.83 17.25 12.78
CA GLU A 455 -2.47 17.96 11.66
C GLU A 455 -3.97 17.65 11.52
N GLY A 456 -4.51 16.79 12.41
CA GLY A 456 -5.94 16.49 12.49
C GLY A 456 -6.46 15.64 11.34
N ILE A 457 -5.59 14.84 10.71
CA ILE A 457 -5.98 13.87 9.69
C ILE A 457 -6.09 12.47 10.26
N GLU A 458 -6.81 11.63 9.54
CA GLU A 458 -6.86 10.20 9.79
C GLU A 458 -5.55 9.55 9.31
N VAL A 459 -5.08 8.56 10.07
CA VAL A 459 -3.86 7.83 9.74
C VAL A 459 -4.16 6.33 9.70
N ALA A 460 -3.82 5.69 8.58
CA ALA A 460 -3.91 4.26 8.36
C ALA A 460 -2.50 3.68 8.16
N GLY A 461 -2.40 2.36 8.03
CA GLY A 461 -1.10 1.79 7.72
C GLY A 461 -1.08 0.33 7.32
N GLU A 462 0.12 -0.11 6.97
CA GLU A 462 0.41 -1.41 6.39
C GLU A 462 1.65 -2.03 7.05
N ASN A 463 1.73 -3.36 7.06
CA ASN A 463 3.01 -4.02 7.28
C ASN A 463 3.84 -3.96 5.99
N ALA A 464 5.14 -3.67 6.13
CA ALA A 464 6.04 -3.53 4.98
C ALA A 464 6.42 -4.90 4.39
N LEU A 465 6.62 -5.91 5.24
CA LEU A 465 7.00 -7.27 4.83
C LEU A 465 5.97 -8.28 5.30
N ALA A 466 5.81 -9.39 4.56
CA ALA A 466 4.91 -10.46 4.96
C ALA A 466 5.36 -11.10 6.29
N ARG A 467 4.56 -10.90 7.36
CA ARG A 467 4.81 -11.47 8.69
C ARG A 467 3.61 -12.31 9.14
N TYR A 468 3.90 -13.52 9.63
CA TYR A 468 2.89 -14.45 10.13
C TYR A 468 3.27 -14.98 11.53
N TYR A 469 3.66 -14.08 12.43
CA TYR A 469 4.05 -14.43 13.81
C TYR A 469 3.53 -13.40 14.82
N ALA A 470 3.44 -13.82 16.09
CA ALA A 470 2.76 -13.08 17.15
C ALA A 470 3.38 -11.69 17.42
N ASP A 471 4.71 -11.60 17.47
CA ASP A 471 5.41 -10.33 17.74
C ASP A 471 5.11 -9.25 16.70
N GLY A 472 5.06 -9.60 15.41
CA GLY A 472 4.71 -8.65 14.34
C GLY A 472 3.27 -8.16 14.48
N TYR A 473 2.32 -9.08 14.75
CA TYR A 473 0.93 -8.71 15.01
C TYR A 473 0.77 -7.85 16.28
N ASN A 474 1.51 -8.16 17.35
CA ASN A 474 1.49 -7.38 18.59
C ASN A 474 2.07 -5.98 18.38
N GLN A 475 3.09 -5.83 17.52
CA GLN A 475 3.63 -4.53 17.14
C GLN A 475 2.61 -3.71 16.33
N ILE A 476 1.90 -4.33 15.39
CA ILE A 476 0.81 -3.69 14.66
C ILE A 476 -0.31 -3.26 15.62
N LEU A 477 -0.70 -4.13 16.57
CA LEU A 477 -1.73 -3.83 17.57
C LEU A 477 -1.34 -2.65 18.48
N LEU A 478 -0.06 -2.57 18.86
CA LEU A 478 0.48 -1.43 19.58
C LEU A 478 0.36 -0.16 18.74
N ASN A 479 0.82 -0.18 17.49
CA ASN A 479 0.74 0.99 16.61
C ASN A 479 -0.72 1.41 16.31
N ALA A 480 -1.63 0.45 16.17
CA ALA A 480 -3.06 0.69 15.92
C ALA A 480 -3.75 1.41 17.09
N ARG A 481 -3.33 1.11 18.33
CA ARG A 481 -3.83 1.70 19.58
C ARG A 481 -2.66 1.90 20.55
N PRO A 482 -1.90 2.99 20.39
CA PRO A 482 -0.66 3.22 21.12
C PRO A 482 -0.77 3.30 22.63
N ASN A 483 -1.96 3.67 23.10
CA ASN A 483 -2.27 3.76 24.53
C ASN A 483 -3.37 2.77 24.93
N GLY A 484 -3.59 1.73 24.12
CA GLY A 484 -4.49 0.61 24.39
C GLY A 484 -5.99 0.95 24.40
N VAL A 485 -6.75 0.08 25.06
CA VAL A 485 -8.20 0.16 25.27
C VAL A 485 -8.47 0.73 26.66
N ARG A 486 -8.36 2.06 26.80
CA ARG A 486 -8.62 2.75 28.07
C ARG A 486 -10.06 3.30 28.13
N PRO A 487 -10.74 3.20 29.29
CA PRO A 487 -11.98 3.93 29.53
C PRO A 487 -11.72 5.42 29.34
N ALA A 488 -12.66 6.13 28.70
CA ALA A 488 -12.57 7.56 28.49
C ALA A 488 -12.67 8.33 29.83
N MET A 489 -11.59 8.35 30.62
CA MET A 489 -11.40 9.34 31.67
C MET A 489 -10.65 10.53 31.05
N GLU A 490 -11.41 11.61 30.89
CA GLU A 490 -10.95 12.99 30.71
C GLU A 490 -10.21 13.34 29.39
N ARG A 491 -11.00 13.82 28.41
CA ARG A 491 -10.63 14.84 27.40
C ARG A 491 -9.42 14.61 26.48
N GLU A 492 -8.64 13.54 26.60
CA GLU A 492 -7.54 13.26 25.68
C GLU A 492 -8.04 12.77 24.32
N LYS A 493 -7.44 13.28 23.24
CA LYS A 493 -7.70 12.78 21.88
C LYS A 493 -7.34 11.29 21.85
N LYS A 494 -8.34 10.44 21.59
CA LYS A 494 -8.12 9.00 21.43
C LYS A 494 -7.25 8.74 20.20
N LEU A 495 -5.99 8.38 20.42
CA LEU A 495 -5.08 7.99 19.36
C LEU A 495 -5.44 6.58 18.90
N ARG A 496 -5.91 6.48 17.67
CA ARG A 496 -6.33 5.22 17.04
C ARG A 496 -6.09 5.36 15.54
N MET A 497 -5.52 4.33 14.93
CA MET A 497 -5.44 4.28 13.47
C MET A 497 -6.84 4.11 12.85
N TYR A 498 -7.05 4.74 11.70
CA TYR A 498 -8.29 4.65 10.92
C TYR A 498 -8.48 3.29 10.24
N GLY A 499 -7.40 2.54 10.06
CA GLY A 499 -7.45 1.19 9.50
C GLY A 499 -6.05 0.62 9.34
N VAL A 500 -5.99 -0.70 9.25
CA VAL A 500 -4.75 -1.41 8.95
C VAL A 500 -4.97 -2.37 7.80
N THR A 501 -4.04 -2.40 6.86
CA THR A 501 -4.11 -3.28 5.69
C THR A 501 -2.93 -4.25 5.69
N ILE A 502 -3.26 -5.54 5.69
CA ILE A 502 -2.27 -6.62 5.81
C ILE A 502 -1.77 -7.06 4.45
N LEU A 503 -0.47 -6.92 4.23
CA LEU A 503 0.27 -7.43 3.08
C LEU A 503 0.71 -8.88 3.38
N ARG A 504 0.23 -9.90 2.68
CA ARG A 504 -0.76 -9.96 1.59
C ARG A 504 -1.54 -11.28 1.70
N LEU A 505 -2.67 -11.39 1.02
CA LEU A 505 -3.29 -12.69 0.73
C LEU A 505 -2.32 -13.58 -0.05
N THR A 506 -1.87 -14.65 0.58
CA THR A 506 -0.98 -15.67 0.01
C THR A 506 -1.42 -17.07 0.44
N ASP A 507 -0.88 -18.10 -0.20
CA ASP A 507 -1.06 -19.47 0.27
C ASP A 507 -0.42 -19.69 1.66
N ASP A 508 0.58 -18.90 2.03
CA ASP A 508 1.21 -18.96 3.35
C ASP A 508 0.30 -18.39 4.45
N LEU A 509 -0.41 -17.29 4.22
CA LEU A 509 -1.44 -16.80 5.12
C LEU A 509 -2.54 -17.86 5.33
N MET A 510 -2.86 -18.62 4.27
CA MET A 510 -3.91 -19.64 4.26
C MET A 510 -3.49 -20.96 4.93
N ARG A 511 -2.25 -21.11 5.39
CA ARG A 511 -1.84 -22.29 6.18
C ARG A 511 -2.58 -22.29 7.52
N PRO A 512 -3.05 -23.45 8.03
CA PRO A 512 -3.91 -23.52 9.21
C PRO A 512 -3.41 -22.71 10.42
N ASN A 513 -2.15 -22.91 10.84
CA ASN A 513 -1.59 -22.22 11.99
C ASN A 513 -1.49 -20.69 11.78
N ASN A 514 -1.16 -20.26 10.57
CA ASN A 514 -1.03 -18.84 10.24
C ASN A 514 -2.42 -18.18 10.19
N LEU A 515 -3.40 -18.85 9.61
CA LEU A 515 -4.77 -18.38 9.55
C LEU A 515 -5.41 -18.32 10.95
N ASP A 516 -5.13 -19.29 11.83
CA ASP A 516 -5.63 -19.27 13.20
C ASP A 516 -5.02 -18.13 14.03
N LEU A 517 -3.72 -17.88 13.86
CA LEU A 517 -3.08 -16.72 14.48
C LEU A 517 -3.61 -15.41 13.91
N PHE A 518 -3.83 -15.34 12.60
CA PHE A 518 -4.42 -14.19 11.93
C PHE A 518 -5.84 -13.90 12.45
N LYS A 519 -6.67 -14.92 12.64
CA LYS A 519 -8.01 -14.76 13.26
C LYS A 519 -7.93 -14.14 14.66
N LYS A 520 -6.97 -14.55 15.49
CA LYS A 520 -6.74 -13.92 16.80
C LYS A 520 -6.33 -12.46 16.64
N PHE A 521 -5.42 -12.17 15.70
CA PHE A 521 -5.03 -10.81 15.36
C PHE A 521 -6.23 -9.94 14.96
N ILE A 522 -7.08 -10.39 14.04
CA ILE A 522 -8.31 -9.68 13.63
C ILE A 522 -9.21 -9.42 14.85
N ARG A 523 -9.42 -10.45 15.69
CA ARG A 523 -10.22 -10.29 16.90
C ARG A 523 -9.67 -9.21 17.85
N LYS A 524 -8.34 -9.10 17.98
CA LYS A 524 -7.69 -8.06 18.78
C LYS A 524 -7.74 -6.69 18.10
N MET A 525 -7.61 -6.60 16.78
CA MET A 525 -7.82 -5.36 16.04
C MET A 525 -9.23 -4.79 16.25
N HIS A 526 -10.20 -5.69 16.35
CA HIS A 526 -11.60 -5.38 16.64
C HIS A 526 -11.91 -5.14 18.12
N ALA A 527 -10.90 -5.01 18.98
CA ALA A 527 -11.05 -4.83 20.42
C ALA A 527 -11.93 -5.91 21.08
N ASP A 528 -11.67 -7.18 20.71
CA ASP A 528 -12.42 -8.36 21.12
C ASP A 528 -13.92 -8.33 20.77
N GLN A 529 -14.33 -7.46 19.84
CA GLN A 529 -15.67 -7.47 19.24
C GLN A 529 -15.71 -8.36 18.00
N HIS A 530 -16.90 -8.82 17.64
CA HIS A 530 -17.14 -9.43 16.32
C HIS A 530 -17.13 -8.37 15.22
N TYR A 531 -16.97 -8.81 13.97
CA TYR A 531 -17.13 -7.97 12.78
C TYR A 531 -18.35 -7.05 12.90
N CYS A 532 -18.15 -5.76 12.63
CA CYS A 532 -19.20 -4.75 12.69
C CYS A 532 -19.40 -4.12 11.30
N PRO A 533 -20.47 -4.46 10.56
CA PRO A 533 -20.71 -3.91 9.22
C PRO A 533 -21.15 -2.43 9.24
N GLU A 534 -21.62 -1.93 10.38
CA GLU A 534 -22.12 -0.56 10.54
C GLU A 534 -20.99 0.39 10.97
N LEU A 535 -20.33 1.03 10.00
CA LEU A 535 -19.18 1.91 10.22
C LEU A 535 -19.40 3.00 11.29
N SER A 536 -20.64 3.51 11.42
CA SER A 536 -21.00 4.53 12.41
C SER A 536 -20.89 4.05 13.85
N LYS A 537 -21.03 2.74 14.13
CA LYS A 537 -20.95 2.20 15.50
C LYS A 537 -19.58 2.36 16.14
N TYR A 538 -18.52 2.45 15.33
CA TYR A 538 -17.14 2.59 15.79
C TYR A 538 -16.45 3.86 15.25
N GLY A 539 -17.23 4.90 14.96
CA GLY A 539 -16.73 6.22 14.60
C GLY A 539 -16.09 6.30 13.21
N HIS A 540 -16.50 5.45 12.27
CA HIS A 540 -16.02 5.41 10.88
C HIS A 540 -17.10 5.81 9.87
N ALA A 541 -18.09 6.62 10.28
CA ALA A 541 -19.11 7.09 9.35
C ALA A 541 -18.45 7.83 8.16
N ILE A 542 -18.65 7.31 6.95
CA ILE A 542 -18.09 7.91 5.73
C ILE A 542 -19.11 8.87 5.15
N GLU A 543 -18.79 10.16 5.27
CA GLU A 543 -19.55 11.24 4.67
C GLU A 543 -19.27 11.35 3.16
N ARG A 544 -20.07 12.17 2.47
CA ARG A 544 -19.79 12.46 1.06
C ARG A 544 -18.51 13.28 0.98
N LEU A 545 -17.60 12.88 0.08
CA LEU A 545 -16.37 13.60 -0.17
C LEU A 545 -16.70 15.03 -0.62
N GLU A 546 -16.27 16.00 0.18
CA GLU A 546 -16.37 17.42 -0.13
C GLU A 546 -15.19 17.88 -1.00
N ARG A 547 -15.32 19.08 -1.55
CA ARG A 547 -14.23 19.69 -2.31
C ARG A 547 -13.04 19.99 -1.37
N SER A 548 -11.82 19.80 -1.86
CA SER A 548 -10.62 20.19 -1.13
C SER A 548 -10.66 21.67 -0.72
N LYS A 549 -10.15 21.97 0.47
CA LYS A 549 -10.03 23.33 1.04
C LYS A 549 -9.16 24.23 0.14
N PRO A 550 -9.05 25.56 0.35
CA PRO A 550 -8.21 26.45 -0.47
C PRO A 550 -6.72 26.11 -0.42
N LYS A 551 -6.00 26.14 -1.56
CA LYS A 551 -4.59 25.72 -1.70
C LYS A 551 -3.69 26.39 -0.66
N LEU A 552 -2.90 25.59 0.04
CA LEU A 552 -1.90 26.06 1.00
C LEU A 552 -0.68 26.56 0.22
N ARG A 553 -0.10 27.68 0.64
CA ARG A 553 1.18 28.12 0.07
C ARG A 553 2.31 27.22 0.57
N THR A 554 3.40 27.18 -0.18
CA THR A 554 4.58 26.38 0.18
C THR A 554 5.10 26.76 1.57
N GLU A 555 5.10 28.05 1.92
CA GLU A 555 5.57 28.51 3.24
C GLU A 555 4.71 27.94 4.37
N GLU A 556 3.39 27.86 4.17
CA GLU A 556 2.45 27.32 5.17
C GLU A 556 2.62 25.80 5.35
N LEU A 557 2.97 25.08 4.28
CA LEU A 557 3.36 23.67 4.36
C LEU A 557 4.67 23.51 5.13
N LEU A 558 5.67 24.34 4.81
CA LEU A 558 7.00 24.25 5.42
C LEU A 558 7.06 24.76 6.85
N GLU A 559 6.08 25.55 7.32
CA GLU A 559 5.93 25.82 8.76
C GLU A 559 5.74 24.55 9.59
N ALA A 560 5.25 23.46 8.98
CA ALA A 560 5.08 22.16 9.62
C ALA A 560 6.41 21.43 9.85
N THR A 561 7.54 21.90 9.28
CA THR A 561 8.84 21.27 9.50
C THR A 561 9.41 21.53 10.88
N LYS A 562 8.77 22.41 11.67
CA LYS A 562 9.15 22.66 13.06
C LYS A 562 8.97 21.36 13.86
N PRO A 563 10.04 20.84 14.47
CA PRO A 563 9.97 19.63 15.28
C PRO A 563 8.89 19.73 16.35
N SER A 564 8.24 18.61 16.62
CA SER A 564 7.27 18.50 17.70
C SER A 564 7.35 17.12 18.32
N GLU A 565 7.23 17.03 19.64
CA GLU A 565 7.32 15.76 20.34
C GLU A 565 6.25 14.79 19.83
N ALA A 566 6.64 13.54 19.60
CA ALA A 566 5.70 12.47 19.26
C ALA A 566 4.81 12.16 20.47
N PHE A 567 3.59 11.66 20.23
CA PHE A 567 2.76 11.18 21.31
C PHE A 567 3.41 9.94 21.99
N PRO A 568 3.24 9.75 23.31
CA PRO A 568 3.89 8.66 24.04
C PRO A 568 3.25 7.30 23.75
N TRP A 569 4.05 6.29 23.41
CA TRP A 569 3.58 4.92 23.14
C TRP A 569 3.70 4.09 24.43
N ASP A 570 2.75 3.20 24.68
CA ASP A 570 2.93 2.14 25.66
C ASP A 570 4.05 1.19 25.20
N GLY A 571 4.73 0.51 26.13
CA GLY A 571 5.85 -0.38 25.78
C GLY A 571 5.43 -1.66 25.06
N GLU A 572 4.16 -2.05 25.18
CA GLU A 572 3.55 -3.20 24.49
C GLU A 572 2.04 -2.97 24.37
N THR A 573 1.38 -3.68 23.44
CA THR A 573 -0.08 -3.65 23.35
C THR A 573 -0.73 -4.30 24.58
N ASP A 574 -1.84 -3.74 25.05
CA ASP A 574 -2.69 -4.31 26.08
C ASP A 574 -3.60 -5.45 25.57
N MET A 575 -3.64 -5.65 24.25
CA MET A 575 -4.46 -6.66 23.57
C MET A 575 -3.63 -7.63 22.73
N PRO A 576 -2.61 -8.33 23.27
CA PRO A 576 -1.75 -9.18 22.47
C PRO A 576 -2.52 -10.41 21.93
N VAL A 577 -2.08 -10.93 20.78
CA VAL A 577 -2.67 -12.12 20.14
C VAL A 577 -2.45 -13.41 20.92
N GLU A 578 -1.41 -13.42 21.76
CA GLU A 578 -1.12 -14.45 22.73
C GLU A 578 -0.92 -13.79 24.10
N PRO A 579 -1.54 -14.30 25.19
CA PRO A 579 -1.33 -13.74 26.51
C PRO A 579 0.14 -13.90 26.89
N ALA A 580 0.76 -12.81 27.41
CA ALA A 580 2.06 -12.89 28.04
C ALA A 580 2.04 -14.05 29.07
N SER A 581 3.00 -14.96 28.99
CA SER A 581 3.06 -16.11 29.90
C SER A 581 2.99 -15.60 31.35
N VAL A 582 2.32 -16.35 32.23
CA VAL A 582 2.23 -15.99 33.66
C VAL A 582 3.62 -15.69 34.23
N PHE A 583 4.64 -16.41 33.75
CA PHE A 583 6.04 -16.21 34.07
C PHE A 583 6.59 -14.86 33.57
N ALA A 584 6.28 -14.44 32.35
CA ALA A 584 6.70 -13.14 31.81
C ALA A 584 6.04 -11.97 32.56
N ARG A 585 4.76 -12.08 32.93
CA ARG A 585 4.08 -11.09 33.79
C ARG A 585 4.72 -11.03 35.18
N LEU A 586 4.99 -12.18 35.79
CA LEU A 586 5.64 -12.27 37.10
C LEU A 586 7.05 -11.67 37.06
N LEU A 587 7.83 -11.96 36.02
CA LEU A 587 9.18 -11.44 35.84
C LEU A 587 9.18 -9.92 35.64
N LYS A 588 8.22 -9.37 34.88
CA LYS A 588 8.04 -7.91 34.72
C LYS A 588 7.71 -7.23 36.04
N THR A 589 6.78 -7.81 36.83
CA THR A 589 6.43 -7.30 38.15
C THR A 589 7.61 -7.38 39.13
N ILE A 590 8.40 -8.46 39.07
CA ILE A 590 9.60 -8.61 39.90
C ILE A 590 10.67 -7.58 39.50
N LEU A 591 10.93 -7.41 38.19
CA LEU A 591 11.94 -6.45 37.70
C LEU A 591 11.54 -4.99 37.96
N SER A 592 10.24 -4.65 37.92
CA SER A 592 9.77 -3.31 38.30
C SER A 592 9.92 -3.01 39.79
N ILE A 593 9.97 -4.04 40.66
CA ILE A 593 10.22 -3.89 42.10
C ILE A 593 11.72 -3.61 42.38
N PHE A 594 12.61 -3.96 41.45
CA PHE A 594 14.06 -3.78 41.58
C PHE A 594 14.63 -2.60 40.78
N SER A 595 13.76 -1.77 40.18
CA SER A 595 14.16 -0.64 39.33
C SER A 595 13.90 0.75 39.96
N ASP A 596 13.59 0.80 41.27
CA ASP A 596 13.55 2.03 42.06
C ASP A 596 14.86 2.27 42.84
#